data_AF-A0A1I6I7Z1-F1
#
_entry.id   AF-A0A1I6I7Z1-F1
#
_cell.length_a   1.000
_cell.length_b   1.000
_cell.length_c   1.000
_cell.angle_alpha   90.00
_cell.angle_beta   90.00
_cell.angle_gamma   90.00
#
_symmetry.space_group_name_H-M   'P 1'
#
loop_
_entity.id
_entity.type
_entity.pdbx_description
1 polymer ?
#
loop_
_entity_poly.entity_id
_entity_poly.type
_entity_poly.pdbx_seq_one_letter_code
_entity_poly.pdbx_strand_id
1 'polypeptide(L)'
;MDGEQGQRPDRNDRTDSDGRRRGRRAFLGLTAAAGVSTLAGCSTTSGTVSAARRPPSVPESRLAEGGWEQVDDVTRDPAFEESFGPVTVTAATRTLLYEDAALRAAIAEKTLGQAATQFSTFFASRVTFDPDLTSLPAGAGRQQLLDQVESQSRTQFRNRLQEAGLAPVERVDTGTFDVAGGASARLTEYEATFAFEGFSVGVGEEEITIEGGEIAVSGHLAAWIANDSVLVAGGAFPAENFARAVTKSPSEAIELSVDIDLGLTPAAYREELFGLMRRVE
;
A
#
# COMPACT_ATOMS: atom_id res chain seq x y z
N MET A 1 -46.61 50.04 39.48
CA MET A 1 -45.54 49.09 39.14
C MET A 1 -46.19 48.03 38.25
N ASP A 2 -46.79 48.44 37.13
CA ASP A 2 -46.14 48.81 35.86
C ASP A 2 -45.41 47.58 35.29
N GLY A 3 -45.65 47.09 34.08
CA GLY A 3 -46.40 47.58 32.95
C GLY A 3 -46.02 46.70 31.76
N GLU A 4 -46.97 46.55 30.85
CA GLU A 4 -47.04 45.77 29.62
C GLU A 4 -45.91 45.92 28.58
N GLN A 5 -45.77 44.83 27.79
CA GLN A 5 -45.60 44.75 26.32
C GLN A 5 -44.27 45.08 25.61
N GLY A 6 -44.00 44.28 24.55
CA GLY A 6 -43.03 44.55 23.48
C GLY A 6 -42.24 43.30 23.05
N GLN A 7 -42.85 42.34 22.35
CA GLN A 7 -42.85 42.21 20.88
C GLN A 7 -41.47 41.93 20.25
N ARG A 8 -41.32 40.70 19.73
CA ARG A 8 -40.28 40.32 18.76
C ARG A 8 -40.46 41.11 17.45
N PRO A 9 -39.36 41.24 16.69
CA PRO A 9 -39.44 40.73 15.33
C PRO A 9 -38.25 39.85 14.94
N ASP A 10 -38.57 38.92 14.05
CA ASP A 10 -37.67 38.14 13.22
C ASP A 10 -36.51 38.97 12.65
N ARG A 11 -35.33 38.35 12.59
CA ARG A 11 -34.41 38.59 11.48
C ARG A 11 -33.95 37.27 10.89
N ASN A 12 -34.66 36.97 9.80
CA ASN A 12 -34.32 36.07 8.72
C ASN A 12 -33.21 36.71 7.87
N ASP A 13 -32.15 35.96 7.59
CA ASP A 13 -31.29 36.00 6.39
C ASP A 13 -30.59 34.62 6.44
N ARG A 14 -30.91 33.58 5.66
CA ARG A 14 -31.17 33.46 4.21
C ARG A 14 -30.17 34.34 3.47
N THR A 15 -29.08 33.81 2.93
CA THR A 15 -28.95 32.95 1.75
C THR A 15 -27.43 32.73 1.58
N ASP A 16 -26.84 31.76 0.89
CA ASP A 16 -27.27 30.84 -0.16
C ASP A 16 -26.11 29.82 -0.28
N SER A 17 -26.39 28.53 -0.32
CA SER A 17 -26.26 27.72 -1.55
C SER A 17 -24.93 27.85 -2.29
N ASP A 18 -24.14 26.79 -2.35
CA ASP A 18 -23.89 26.16 -3.66
C ASP A 18 -23.48 24.70 -3.45
N GLY A 19 -24.47 23.81 -3.54
CA GLY A 19 -24.22 22.41 -3.83
C GLY A 19 -23.72 22.31 -5.27
N ARG A 20 -22.46 21.90 -5.46
CA ARG A 20 -22.00 21.45 -6.78
C ARG A 20 -21.66 19.98 -6.77
N ARG A 21 -22.72 19.18 -6.96
CA ARG A 21 -22.66 18.06 -7.91
C ARG A 21 -22.35 18.66 -9.28
N ARG A 22 -21.18 18.36 -9.85
CA ARG A 22 -20.94 18.49 -11.28
C ARG A 22 -20.24 17.24 -11.80
N GLY A 23 -21.05 16.24 -12.16
CA GLY A 23 -20.76 15.43 -13.33
C GLY A 23 -21.10 16.24 -14.58
N ARG A 24 -20.20 16.22 -15.57
CA ARG A 24 -20.37 16.49 -17.02
C ARG A 24 -18.96 16.46 -17.62
N ARG A 25 -18.54 15.33 -18.21
CA ARG A 25 -18.54 15.06 -19.66
C ARG A 25 -17.83 16.14 -20.49
N ALA A 26 -16.73 15.68 -21.10
CA ALA A 26 -16.22 16.01 -22.44
C ALA A 26 -15.83 17.47 -22.76
N PHE A 27 -14.52 17.66 -22.95
CA PHE A 27 -14.02 18.45 -24.09
C PHE A 27 -12.86 17.69 -24.74
N LEU A 28 -13.20 16.92 -25.77
CA LEU A 28 -12.27 16.56 -26.84
C LEU A 28 -12.05 17.83 -27.67
N GLY A 29 -10.93 18.51 -27.43
CA GLY A 29 -10.47 19.64 -28.23
C GLY A 29 -9.33 19.18 -29.14
N LEU A 30 -9.70 18.69 -30.32
CA LEU A 30 -8.79 18.30 -31.39
C LEU A 30 -8.44 19.56 -32.19
N THR A 31 -7.28 20.18 -31.94
CA THR A 31 -6.72 21.23 -32.79
C THR A 31 -5.47 20.72 -33.49
N ALA A 32 -5.68 20.27 -34.72
CA ALA A 32 -4.63 20.10 -35.70
C ALA A 32 -4.12 21.49 -36.12
N ALA A 33 -2.86 21.79 -35.84
CA ALA A 33 -2.14 22.86 -36.50
C ALA A 33 -0.85 22.27 -37.07
N ALA A 34 -0.83 22.10 -38.39
CA ALA A 34 0.36 21.79 -39.15
C ALA A 34 1.31 22.99 -39.11
N GLY A 35 2.56 22.76 -38.71
CA GLY A 35 3.63 23.74 -38.76
C GLY A 35 4.96 23.00 -38.90
N VAL A 36 5.42 22.87 -40.14
CA VAL A 36 6.76 22.35 -40.45
C VAL A 36 7.74 23.51 -40.33
N SER A 37 8.69 23.41 -39.41
CA SER A 37 9.89 24.24 -39.42
C SER A 37 11.10 23.43 -38.98
N THR A 38 12.17 23.60 -39.75
CA THR A 38 13.36 22.77 -39.94
C THR A 38 14.34 22.72 -38.77
N LEU A 39 14.97 21.54 -38.67
CA LEU A 39 16.16 21.10 -37.93
C LEU A 39 17.24 22.15 -37.60
N ALA A 40 17.63 22.22 -36.31
CA ALA A 40 19.02 22.44 -35.88
C ALA A 40 19.19 22.06 -34.39
N GLY A 41 20.17 21.22 -34.07
CA GLY A 41 20.74 21.10 -32.71
C GLY A 41 20.51 19.76 -32.00
N CYS A 42 21.39 18.78 -32.28
CA CYS A 42 21.50 17.53 -31.54
C CYS A 42 21.95 17.75 -30.10
N SER A 43 21.13 17.33 -29.14
CA SER A 43 21.55 16.74 -27.85
C SER A 43 20.61 15.57 -27.53
N THR A 44 20.46 14.63 -28.46
CA THR A 44 19.73 13.39 -28.19
C THR A 44 20.63 12.39 -27.48
N THR A 45 20.84 12.59 -26.19
CA THR A 45 21.19 11.51 -25.25
C THR A 45 20.25 11.55 -24.04
N SER A 46 18.96 11.78 -24.26
CA SER A 46 17.93 11.63 -23.22
C SER A 46 17.00 10.44 -23.49
N GLY A 47 17.30 9.63 -24.52
CA GLY A 47 16.47 8.51 -24.95
C GLY A 47 16.65 7.21 -24.17
N THR A 48 17.69 7.09 -23.33
CA THR A 48 17.93 5.87 -22.52
C THR A 48 17.45 6.00 -21.08
N VAL A 49 17.48 7.21 -20.50
CA VAL A 49 17.13 7.43 -19.09
C VAL A 49 15.62 7.31 -18.83
N SER A 50 14.77 7.61 -19.82
CA SER A 50 13.30 7.46 -19.69
C SER A 50 12.84 6.01 -19.85
N ALA A 51 13.50 5.21 -20.69
CA ALA A 51 13.22 3.78 -20.84
C ALA A 51 13.70 2.94 -19.63
N ALA A 52 14.61 3.49 -18.81
CA ALA A 52 14.99 2.92 -17.52
C ALA A 52 13.86 3.03 -16.47
N ARG A 53 12.96 4.02 -16.58
CA ARG A 53 11.84 4.25 -15.63
C ARG A 53 10.58 3.43 -15.94
N ARG A 54 10.75 2.26 -16.57
CA ARG A 54 9.62 1.36 -16.85
C ARG A 54 9.04 0.82 -15.53
N PRO A 55 7.71 0.62 -15.45
CA PRO A 55 7.15 -0.07 -14.30
C PRO A 55 7.74 -1.48 -14.19
N PRO A 56 7.79 -2.05 -12.98
CA PRO A 56 8.00 -3.50 -12.84
C PRO A 56 6.88 -4.25 -13.55
N SER A 57 7.22 -5.39 -14.15
CA SER A 57 6.22 -6.32 -14.68
C SER A 57 5.62 -7.10 -13.52
N VAL A 58 4.30 -7.16 -13.45
CA VAL A 58 3.56 -7.90 -12.41
C VAL A 58 2.62 -8.92 -13.07
N PRO A 59 2.23 -10.01 -12.40
CA PRO A 59 1.33 -11.00 -12.98
C PRO A 59 -0.12 -10.49 -13.00
N GLU A 60 -0.44 -9.59 -13.94
CA GLU A 60 -1.75 -8.91 -14.04
C GLU A 60 -2.95 -9.87 -14.05
N SER A 61 -2.86 -10.99 -14.77
CA SER A 61 -3.94 -11.99 -14.80
C SER A 61 -4.20 -12.61 -13.43
N ARG A 62 -3.16 -12.87 -12.63
CA ARG A 62 -3.29 -13.40 -11.27
C ARG A 62 -3.87 -12.37 -10.32
N LEU A 63 -3.42 -11.11 -10.43
CA LEU A 63 -3.97 -10.00 -9.65
C LEU A 63 -5.47 -9.84 -9.94
N ALA A 64 -5.87 -9.87 -11.21
CA ALA A 64 -7.28 -9.78 -11.59
C ALA A 64 -8.11 -10.99 -11.11
N GLU A 65 -7.59 -12.21 -11.26
CA GLU A 65 -8.26 -13.44 -10.78
C GLU A 65 -8.40 -13.48 -9.25
N GLY A 66 -7.41 -12.97 -8.52
CA GLY A 66 -7.42 -12.85 -7.05
C GLY A 66 -8.21 -11.64 -6.53
N GLY A 67 -8.74 -10.78 -7.40
CA GLY A 67 -9.51 -9.60 -7.00
C GLY A 67 -8.67 -8.45 -6.44
N TRP A 68 -7.37 -8.42 -6.73
CA TRP A 68 -6.47 -7.35 -6.30
C TRP A 68 -6.75 -6.06 -7.06
N GLU A 69 -6.82 -4.96 -6.32
CA GLU A 69 -7.01 -3.63 -6.88
C GLU A 69 -5.72 -2.82 -6.77
N GLN A 70 -5.31 -2.18 -7.87
CA GLN A 70 -4.17 -1.26 -7.81
C GLN A 70 -4.60 0.04 -7.13
N VAL A 71 -3.97 0.36 -6.01
CA VAL A 71 -4.28 1.54 -5.21
C VAL A 71 -3.24 2.65 -5.34
N ASP A 72 -2.03 2.34 -5.83
CA ASP A 72 -1.00 3.34 -6.06
C ASP A 72 -0.05 2.99 -7.23
N ASP A 73 0.53 4.02 -7.84
CA ASP A 73 1.62 3.98 -8.84
C ASP A 73 2.51 5.20 -8.60
N VAL A 74 3.59 5.00 -7.86
CA VAL A 74 4.49 6.09 -7.47
C VAL A 74 5.78 5.99 -8.23
N THR A 75 6.13 7.05 -8.95
CA THR A 75 7.46 7.24 -9.53
C THR A 75 8.21 8.33 -8.74
N ARG A 76 9.45 8.04 -8.33
CA ARG A 76 10.37 9.03 -7.73
C ARG A 76 11.64 9.11 -8.55
N ASP A 77 11.96 10.32 -8.99
CA ASP A 77 13.11 10.57 -9.84
C ASP A 77 13.66 12.00 -9.64
N PRO A 78 14.84 12.16 -9.01
CA PRO A 78 15.59 11.10 -8.34
C PRO A 78 14.88 10.65 -7.04
N ALA A 79 14.89 9.34 -6.78
CA ALA A 79 14.60 8.78 -5.46
C ALA A 79 15.82 8.91 -4.52
N PHE A 80 17.01 8.91 -5.10
CA PHE A 80 18.29 9.03 -4.41
C PHE A 80 19.32 9.68 -5.33
N GLU A 81 20.24 10.46 -4.78
CA GLU A 81 21.35 11.06 -5.50
C GLU A 81 22.58 11.10 -4.57
N GLU A 82 23.72 10.62 -5.07
CA GLU A 82 25.00 10.65 -4.35
C GLU A 82 26.16 10.94 -5.31
N SER A 83 27.13 11.73 -4.85
CA SER A 83 28.28 12.12 -5.66
C SER A 83 29.57 11.47 -5.16
N PHE A 84 30.27 10.78 -6.06
CA PHE A 84 31.56 10.15 -5.83
C PHE A 84 32.61 10.81 -6.72
N GLY A 85 33.30 11.83 -6.17
CA GLY A 85 34.28 12.61 -6.92
C GLY A 85 33.61 13.35 -8.10
N PRO A 86 34.02 13.09 -9.37
CA PRO A 86 33.42 13.74 -10.53
C PRO A 86 32.15 13.04 -11.05
N VAL A 87 31.73 11.91 -10.45
CA VAL A 87 30.57 11.14 -10.90
C VAL A 87 29.42 11.31 -9.93
N THR A 88 28.25 11.70 -10.42
CA THR A 88 26.99 11.68 -9.66
C THR A 88 26.19 10.46 -10.08
N VAL A 89 25.76 9.67 -9.10
CA VAL A 89 24.86 8.54 -9.26
C VAL A 89 23.48 8.98 -8.81
N THR A 90 22.49 8.80 -9.68
CA THR A 90 21.08 8.96 -9.34
C THR A 90 20.37 7.61 -9.38
N ALA A 91 19.37 7.43 -8.54
CA ALA A 91 18.46 6.29 -8.62
C ALA A 91 17.03 6.79 -8.84
N ALA A 92 16.30 6.11 -9.73
CA ALA A 92 14.88 6.30 -9.95
C ALA A 92 14.13 5.07 -9.43
N THR A 93 12.96 5.29 -8.83
CA THR A 93 12.08 4.19 -8.44
C THR A 93 10.71 4.33 -9.06
N ARG A 94 10.13 3.21 -9.46
CA ARG A 94 8.70 3.12 -9.80
C ARG A 94 8.08 1.95 -9.05
N THR A 95 7.08 2.23 -8.22
CA THR A 95 6.42 1.26 -7.35
C THR A 95 4.93 1.17 -7.67
N LEU A 96 4.44 -0.03 -7.91
CA LEU A 96 3.03 -0.37 -8.02
C LEU A 96 2.57 -0.98 -6.70
N LEU A 97 1.43 -0.52 -6.16
CA LEU A 97 0.83 -1.03 -4.92
C LEU A 97 -0.58 -1.56 -5.20
N TYR A 98 -0.85 -2.76 -4.69
CA TYR A 98 -2.11 -3.46 -4.80
C TYR A 98 -2.65 -3.83 -3.42
N GLU A 99 -3.97 -3.83 -3.27
CA GLU A 99 -4.67 -4.28 -2.07
C GLU A 99 -5.75 -5.31 -2.40
N ASP A 100 -6.05 -6.18 -1.44
CA ASP A 100 -7.31 -6.93 -1.43
C ASP A 100 -8.39 -6.09 -0.75
N ALA A 101 -9.13 -5.33 -1.56
CA ALA A 101 -10.18 -4.44 -1.10
C ALA A 101 -11.36 -5.21 -0.49
N ALA A 102 -11.60 -6.44 -0.94
CA ALA A 102 -12.68 -7.29 -0.45
C ALA A 102 -12.36 -7.79 0.97
N LEU A 103 -11.13 -8.22 1.23
CA LEU A 103 -10.70 -8.59 2.57
C LEU A 103 -10.75 -7.40 3.53
N ARG A 104 -10.25 -6.22 3.11
CA ARG A 104 -10.34 -4.99 3.91
C ARG A 104 -11.79 -4.66 4.27
N ALA A 105 -12.70 -4.74 3.30
CA ALA A 105 -14.13 -4.48 3.53
C ALA A 105 -14.74 -5.50 4.49
N ALA A 106 -14.42 -6.79 4.34
CA ALA A 106 -14.91 -7.85 5.22
C ALA A 106 -14.43 -7.69 6.67
N ILE A 107 -13.16 -7.34 6.88
CA ILE A 107 -12.63 -7.07 8.23
C ILE A 107 -13.28 -5.82 8.81
N ALA A 108 -13.40 -4.74 8.03
CA ALA A 108 -14.05 -3.52 8.47
C ALA A 108 -15.52 -3.77 8.86
N GLU A 109 -16.28 -4.55 8.07
CA GLU A 109 -17.66 -4.90 8.40
C GLU A 109 -17.76 -5.69 9.70
N LYS A 110 -16.95 -6.74 9.87
CA LYS A 110 -16.95 -7.60 11.06
C LYS A 110 -16.46 -6.91 12.34
N THR A 111 -15.73 -5.81 12.19
CA THR A 111 -15.21 -4.99 13.31
C THR A 111 -15.94 -3.66 13.45
N LEU A 112 -17.08 -3.47 12.77
CA LEU A 112 -17.84 -2.21 12.76
C LEU A 112 -16.97 -0.98 12.47
N GLY A 113 -16.02 -1.12 11.55
CA GLY A 113 -15.11 -0.09 11.08
C GLY A 113 -13.91 0.18 11.99
N GLN A 114 -13.78 -0.52 13.13
CA GLN A 114 -12.63 -0.35 14.03
C GLN A 114 -11.32 -0.85 13.39
N ALA A 115 -11.40 -1.83 12.50
CA ALA A 115 -10.26 -2.34 11.74
C ALA A 115 -10.52 -2.17 10.23
N ALA A 116 -10.08 -1.05 9.67
CA ALA A 116 -10.30 -0.69 8.27
C ALA A 116 -9.00 -0.41 7.46
N THR A 117 -7.83 -0.81 7.99
CA THR A 117 -6.54 -0.65 7.30
C THR A 117 -6.37 -1.66 6.16
N GLN A 118 -5.31 -1.50 5.36
CA GLN A 118 -4.97 -2.41 4.27
C GLN A 118 -4.34 -3.69 4.84
N PHE A 119 -5.16 -4.69 5.12
CA PHE A 119 -4.72 -5.93 5.76
C PHE A 119 -3.98 -6.89 4.83
N SER A 120 -4.27 -6.86 3.53
CA SER A 120 -3.57 -7.66 2.52
C SER A 120 -3.09 -6.75 1.40
N THR A 121 -1.78 -6.65 1.27
CA THR A 121 -1.10 -5.76 0.32
C THR A 121 -0.04 -6.51 -0.47
N PHE A 122 0.16 -6.10 -1.71
CA PHE A 122 1.26 -6.53 -2.56
C PHE A 122 1.86 -5.31 -3.27
N PHE A 123 3.16 -5.22 -3.34
CA PHE A 123 3.84 -4.20 -4.14
C PHE A 123 5.00 -4.79 -4.93
N ALA A 124 5.28 -4.12 -6.04
CA ALA A 124 6.47 -4.35 -6.84
C ALA A 124 7.12 -3.00 -7.15
N SER A 125 8.43 -2.94 -7.07
CA SER A 125 9.22 -1.74 -7.32
C SER A 125 10.40 -2.07 -8.24
N ARG A 126 10.62 -1.22 -9.23
CA ARG A 126 11.84 -1.23 -10.04
C ARG A 126 12.72 -0.05 -9.63
N VAL A 127 13.99 -0.32 -9.38
CA VAL A 127 15.02 0.67 -9.08
C VAL A 127 16.05 0.67 -10.21
N THR A 128 16.24 1.81 -10.85
CA THR A 128 17.23 1.99 -11.92
C THR A 128 18.22 3.09 -11.58
N PHE A 129 19.46 2.94 -12.04
CA PHE A 129 20.56 3.84 -11.72
C PHE A 129 21.08 4.54 -12.97
N ASP A 130 21.45 5.81 -12.83
CA ASP A 130 22.18 6.57 -13.86
C ASP A 130 23.46 7.15 -13.24
N PRO A 131 24.66 6.75 -13.71
CA PRO A 131 24.90 5.71 -14.72
C PRO A 131 24.52 4.30 -14.24
N ASP A 132 24.33 3.36 -15.17
CA ASP A 132 23.97 1.98 -14.83
C ASP A 132 25.07 1.29 -13.99
N LEU A 133 24.71 0.94 -12.76
CA LEU A 133 25.58 0.25 -11.81
C LEU A 133 25.37 -1.28 -11.79
N THR A 134 24.31 -1.77 -12.44
CA THR A 134 23.97 -3.19 -12.45
C THR A 134 24.78 -3.96 -13.50
N SER A 135 25.19 -3.29 -14.58
CA SER A 135 25.92 -3.88 -15.71
C SER A 135 27.44 -3.68 -15.64
N LEU A 136 28.00 -3.35 -14.47
CA LEU A 136 29.44 -3.09 -14.33
C LEU A 136 30.29 -4.34 -14.67
N PRO A 137 31.50 -4.15 -15.27
CA PRO A 137 32.37 -5.24 -15.65
C PRO A 137 32.66 -6.21 -14.50
N ALA A 138 32.66 -7.51 -14.80
CA ALA A 138 32.88 -8.59 -13.84
C ALA A 138 31.92 -8.57 -12.62
N GLY A 139 30.77 -7.90 -12.72
CA GLY A 139 29.80 -7.80 -11.65
C GLY A 139 30.25 -6.94 -10.47
N ALA A 140 31.23 -6.05 -10.68
CA ALA A 140 31.77 -5.19 -9.64
C ALA A 140 30.65 -4.36 -8.99
N GLY A 141 30.63 -4.27 -7.66
CA GLY A 141 29.67 -3.43 -6.93
C GLY A 141 28.24 -3.97 -6.86
N ARG A 142 27.90 -5.08 -7.54
CA ARG A 142 26.51 -5.60 -7.56
C ARG A 142 25.98 -6.00 -6.19
N GLN A 143 26.82 -6.62 -5.35
CA GLN A 143 26.41 -6.98 -3.99
C GLN A 143 26.19 -5.73 -3.14
N GLN A 144 27.10 -4.76 -3.19
CA GLN A 144 26.99 -3.50 -2.47
C GLN A 144 25.77 -2.69 -2.90
N LEU A 145 25.46 -2.69 -4.21
CA LEU A 145 24.27 -2.08 -4.76
C LEU A 145 23.00 -2.73 -4.20
N LEU A 146 22.94 -4.07 -4.22
CA LEU A 146 21.81 -4.81 -3.66
C LEU A 146 21.67 -4.59 -2.15
N ASP A 147 22.78 -4.61 -1.40
CA ASP A 147 22.81 -4.32 0.05
C ASP A 147 22.20 -2.94 0.35
N GLN A 148 22.58 -1.93 -0.44
CA GLN A 148 22.09 -0.57 -0.26
C GLN A 148 20.60 -0.45 -0.55
N VAL A 149 20.13 -1.01 -1.68
CA VAL A 149 18.70 -0.98 -2.03
C VAL A 149 17.88 -1.79 -1.04
N GLU A 150 18.36 -2.95 -0.61
CA GLU A 150 17.70 -3.79 0.39
C GLU A 150 17.56 -3.03 1.72
N SER A 151 18.64 -2.44 2.23
CA SER A 151 18.64 -1.65 3.47
C SER A 151 17.65 -0.49 3.44
N GLN A 152 17.65 0.28 2.35
CA GLN A 152 16.69 1.38 2.15
C GLN A 152 15.25 0.85 2.04
N SER A 153 15.02 -0.20 1.26
CA SER A 153 13.69 -0.81 1.08
C SER A 153 13.14 -1.37 2.38
N ARG A 154 13.97 -2.01 3.20
CA ARG A 154 13.62 -2.52 4.54
C ARG A 154 13.19 -1.40 5.48
N THR A 155 13.90 -0.27 5.45
CA THR A 155 13.56 0.90 6.25
C THR A 155 12.22 1.49 5.81
N GLN A 156 12.03 1.68 4.50
CA GLN A 156 10.79 2.20 3.93
C GLN A 156 9.60 1.28 4.19
N PHE A 157 9.78 -0.03 4.01
CA PHE A 157 8.72 -1.02 4.25
C PHE A 157 8.29 -1.06 5.71
N ARG A 158 9.25 -1.08 6.65
CA ARG A 158 8.94 -0.98 8.09
C ARG A 158 8.18 0.29 8.42
N ASN A 159 8.62 1.44 7.89
CA ASN A 159 7.94 2.72 8.15
C ASN A 159 6.50 2.71 7.61
N ARG A 160 6.28 2.15 6.41
CA ARG A 160 4.93 2.00 5.85
C ARG A 160 4.01 1.13 6.70
N LEU A 161 4.52 0.01 7.24
CA LEU A 161 3.75 -0.82 8.18
C LEU A 161 3.36 0.00 9.42
N GLN A 162 4.29 0.79 9.97
CA GLN A 162 4.00 1.66 11.12
C GLN A 162 2.98 2.76 10.78
N GLU A 163 3.10 3.40 9.62
CA GLU A 163 2.16 4.41 9.12
C GLU A 163 0.75 3.83 8.90
N ALA A 164 0.65 2.54 8.55
CA ALA A 164 -0.62 1.81 8.42
C ALA A 164 -1.23 1.37 9.77
N GLY A 165 -0.61 1.77 10.89
CA GLY A 165 -1.10 1.50 12.25
C GLY A 165 -0.58 0.20 12.86
N LEU A 166 0.41 -0.46 12.24
CA LEU A 166 0.98 -1.69 12.78
C LEU A 166 2.12 -1.39 13.76
N ALA A 167 2.06 -1.98 14.95
CA ALA A 167 3.10 -1.86 15.96
C ALA A 167 3.05 -3.02 17.00
N PRO A 168 4.21 -3.45 17.53
CA PRO A 168 5.56 -3.18 17.04
C PRO A 168 5.78 -3.79 15.65
N VAL A 169 6.80 -3.34 14.91
CA VAL A 169 7.20 -3.96 13.63
C VAL A 169 8.61 -4.51 13.80
N GLU A 170 8.71 -5.83 13.83
CA GLU A 170 9.93 -6.56 14.13
C GLU A 170 10.37 -7.37 12.93
N ARG A 171 11.68 -7.47 12.73
CA ARG A 171 12.25 -8.37 11.71
C ARG A 171 12.54 -9.69 12.38
N VAL A 172 11.95 -10.76 11.87
CA VAL A 172 12.01 -12.08 12.50
C VAL A 172 12.88 -13.08 11.75
N ASP A 173 12.95 -12.97 10.42
CA ASP A 173 13.78 -13.87 9.61
C ASP A 173 14.39 -13.17 8.38
N THR A 174 15.46 -13.78 7.85
CA THR A 174 16.07 -13.42 6.57
C THR A 174 16.48 -14.68 5.84
N GLY A 175 16.23 -14.73 4.53
CA GLY A 175 16.52 -15.92 3.73
C GLY A 175 16.67 -15.62 2.25
N THR A 176 16.42 -16.66 1.45
CA THR A 176 16.42 -16.56 -0.02
C THR A 176 15.10 -17.02 -0.59
N PHE A 177 14.73 -16.47 -1.74
CA PHE A 177 13.47 -16.73 -2.43
C PHE A 177 13.71 -16.82 -3.93
N ASP A 178 13.39 -17.95 -4.53
CA ASP A 178 13.53 -18.15 -5.97
C ASP A 178 12.40 -17.46 -6.75
N VAL A 179 12.78 -16.58 -7.67
CA VAL A 179 11.87 -15.93 -8.62
C VAL A 179 11.82 -16.70 -9.95
N ALA A 180 10.70 -16.61 -10.67
CA ALA A 180 10.46 -17.34 -11.91
C ALA A 180 11.48 -17.04 -13.01
N GLY A 181 12.04 -15.83 -13.01
CA GLY A 181 13.13 -15.43 -13.91
C GLY A 181 14.49 -16.09 -13.61
N GLY A 182 14.58 -16.99 -12.62
CA GLY A 182 15.79 -17.74 -12.29
C GLY A 182 16.77 -17.02 -11.38
N ALA A 183 16.45 -15.81 -10.92
CA ALA A 183 17.24 -15.11 -9.91
C ALA A 183 16.90 -15.60 -8.49
N SER A 184 17.87 -15.52 -7.58
CA SER A 184 17.66 -15.72 -6.14
C SER A 184 17.50 -14.36 -5.48
N ALA A 185 16.32 -14.10 -4.92
CA ALA A 185 16.06 -12.89 -4.15
C ALA A 185 16.44 -13.06 -2.69
N ARG A 186 16.84 -11.96 -2.06
CA ARG A 186 17.06 -11.88 -0.61
C ARG A 186 15.75 -11.53 0.06
N LEU A 187 15.26 -12.43 0.90
CA LEU A 187 13.99 -12.31 1.59
C LEU A 187 14.23 -11.80 3.01
N THR A 188 13.38 -10.88 3.47
CA THR A 188 13.27 -10.46 4.87
C THR A 188 11.83 -10.60 5.31
N GLU A 189 11.62 -11.23 6.46
CA GLU A 189 10.32 -11.40 7.09
C GLU A 189 10.17 -10.46 8.30
N TYR A 190 8.97 -9.93 8.44
CA TYR A 190 8.54 -9.03 9.49
C TYR A 190 7.29 -9.57 10.16
N GLU A 191 7.19 -9.35 11.46
CA GLU A 191 5.97 -9.54 12.24
C GLU A 191 5.52 -8.19 12.78
N ALA A 192 4.21 -7.98 12.78
CA ALA A 192 3.61 -6.81 13.37
C ALA A 192 2.18 -7.11 13.83
N THR A 193 1.62 -6.18 14.60
CA THR A 193 0.26 -6.31 15.13
C THR A 193 -0.54 -5.06 14.79
N PHE A 194 -1.79 -5.25 14.36
CA PHE A 194 -2.77 -4.17 14.27
C PHE A 194 -3.72 -4.27 15.47
N ALA A 195 -3.60 -3.33 16.40
CA ALA A 195 -4.54 -3.22 17.51
C ALA A 195 -5.74 -2.36 17.10
N PHE A 196 -6.94 -2.82 17.43
CA PHE A 196 -8.15 -2.03 17.25
C PHE A 196 -8.93 -1.95 18.55
N GLU A 197 -9.61 -0.82 18.75
CA GLU A 197 -10.42 -0.62 19.94
C GLU A 197 -11.71 -1.44 19.85
N GLY A 198 -12.26 -1.73 21.03
CA GLY A 198 -13.57 -2.34 21.13
C GLY A 198 -14.65 -1.45 20.56
N PHE A 199 -15.84 -2.01 20.38
CA PHE A 199 -17.00 -1.26 19.95
C PHE A 199 -18.20 -1.62 20.80
N SER A 200 -19.14 -0.68 20.88
CA SER A 200 -20.39 -0.85 21.60
C SER A 200 -21.54 -1.05 20.62
N VAL A 201 -22.40 -2.03 20.90
CA VAL A 201 -23.62 -2.28 20.14
C VAL A 201 -24.81 -2.04 21.05
N GLY A 202 -25.75 -1.18 20.62
CA GLY A 202 -26.99 -0.94 21.32
C GLY A 202 -27.97 -2.12 21.13
N VAL A 203 -28.44 -2.71 22.22
CA VAL A 203 -29.45 -3.77 22.23
C VAL A 203 -30.60 -3.33 23.14
N GLY A 204 -31.65 -2.78 22.54
CA GLY A 204 -32.76 -2.18 23.28
C GLY A 204 -32.34 -0.88 23.97
N GLU A 205 -32.49 -0.80 25.29
CA GLU A 205 -32.06 0.33 26.12
C GLU A 205 -30.63 0.16 26.68
N GLU A 206 -29.99 -0.99 26.43
CA GLU A 206 -28.67 -1.32 26.95
C GLU A 206 -27.58 -1.22 25.88
N GLU A 207 -26.36 -0.92 26.33
CA GLU A 207 -25.16 -0.88 25.49
C GLU A 207 -24.24 -2.04 25.85
N ILE A 208 -23.88 -2.83 24.83
CA ILE A 208 -22.99 -3.98 25.01
C ILE A 208 -21.64 -3.65 24.38
N THR A 209 -20.65 -3.42 25.24
CA THR A 209 -19.27 -3.22 24.83
C THR A 209 -18.58 -4.54 24.58
N ILE A 210 -18.04 -4.67 23.37
CA ILE A 210 -17.15 -5.74 22.94
C ILE A 210 -15.74 -5.19 23.00
N GLU A 211 -14.85 -5.88 23.71
CA GLU A 211 -13.45 -5.50 23.76
C GLU A 211 -12.78 -5.70 22.39
N GLY A 212 -11.86 -4.79 22.08
CA GLY A 212 -11.05 -4.88 20.89
C GLY A 212 -10.05 -6.03 20.95
N GLY A 213 -9.10 -6.00 20.03
CA GLY A 213 -8.09 -7.03 19.95
C GLY A 213 -6.96 -6.67 19.03
N GLU A 214 -6.14 -7.68 18.77
CA GLU A 214 -4.91 -7.60 18.03
C GLU A 214 -4.96 -8.57 16.86
N ILE A 215 -4.77 -8.05 15.65
CA ILE A 215 -4.64 -8.85 14.43
C ILE A 215 -3.15 -8.98 14.13
N ALA A 216 -2.61 -10.18 14.25
CA ALA A 216 -1.24 -10.47 13.85
C ALA A 216 -1.10 -10.35 12.33
N VAL A 217 -0.02 -9.72 11.87
CA VAL A 217 0.28 -9.46 10.46
C VAL A 217 1.72 -9.87 10.16
N SER A 218 1.90 -10.61 9.08
CA SER A 218 3.21 -10.99 8.56
C SER A 218 3.53 -10.16 7.32
N GLY A 219 4.70 -9.54 7.31
CA GLY A 219 5.23 -8.72 6.22
C GLY A 219 6.43 -9.40 5.57
N HIS A 220 6.48 -9.41 4.24
CA HIS A 220 7.58 -10.02 3.49
C HIS A 220 8.14 -9.04 2.48
N LEU A 221 9.46 -9.01 2.36
CA LEU A 221 10.20 -8.15 1.43
C LEU A 221 11.29 -8.95 0.75
N ALA A 222 11.29 -8.98 -0.59
CA ALA A 222 12.32 -9.60 -1.39
C ALA A 222 13.00 -8.57 -2.31
N ALA A 223 14.34 -8.62 -2.40
CA ALA A 223 15.12 -7.78 -3.32
C ALA A 223 16.09 -8.62 -4.16
N TRP A 224 16.22 -8.31 -5.45
CA TRP A 224 17.13 -8.99 -6.38
C TRP A 224 17.52 -8.11 -7.56
N ILE A 225 18.59 -8.47 -8.26
CA ILE A 225 19.00 -7.80 -9.51
C ILE A 225 18.42 -8.56 -10.70
N ALA A 226 17.71 -7.86 -11.58
CA ALA A 226 17.20 -8.38 -12.84
C ALA A 226 17.04 -7.26 -13.87
N ASN A 227 17.22 -7.58 -15.16
CA ASN A 227 16.90 -6.67 -16.27
C ASN A 227 17.50 -5.26 -16.11
N ASP A 228 18.81 -5.19 -15.82
CA ASP A 228 19.57 -3.95 -15.60
C ASP A 228 18.99 -3.02 -14.50
N SER A 229 18.35 -3.63 -13.51
CA SER A 229 17.69 -2.93 -12.40
C SER A 229 17.75 -3.76 -11.12
N VAL A 230 17.46 -3.12 -9.99
CA VAL A 230 17.13 -3.84 -8.75
C VAL A 230 15.61 -3.88 -8.62
N LEU A 231 15.06 -5.08 -8.52
CA LEU A 231 13.64 -5.30 -8.25
C LEU A 231 13.44 -5.53 -6.77
N VAL A 232 12.36 -4.96 -6.25
CA VAL A 232 11.92 -5.14 -4.87
C VAL A 232 10.44 -5.48 -4.90
N ALA A 233 10.05 -6.62 -4.34
CA ALA A 233 8.66 -7.01 -4.21
C ALA A 233 8.35 -7.44 -2.79
N GLY A 234 7.11 -7.28 -2.37
CA GLY A 234 6.72 -7.61 -1.02
C GLY A 234 5.27 -7.31 -0.75
N GLY A 235 4.89 -7.43 0.52
CA GLY A 235 3.51 -7.27 0.93
C GLY A 235 3.33 -7.64 2.39
N ALA A 236 2.12 -7.44 2.90
CA ALA A 236 1.73 -7.85 4.23
C ALA A 236 0.36 -8.51 4.19
N PHE A 237 0.12 -9.48 5.08
CA PHE A 237 -1.14 -10.21 5.20
C PHE A 237 -1.36 -10.64 6.65
N PRO A 238 -2.62 -10.93 7.07
CA PRO A 238 -2.88 -11.43 8.42
C PRO A 238 -2.20 -12.78 8.67
N ALA A 239 -1.40 -12.85 9.73
CA ALA A 239 -0.58 -14.02 10.08
C ALA A 239 -1.38 -15.11 10.80
N GLU A 240 -2.50 -14.74 11.43
CA GLU A 240 -3.34 -15.64 12.22
C GLU A 240 -4.83 -15.30 12.00
N ASN A 241 -5.71 -16.25 12.31
CA ASN A 241 -7.13 -15.94 12.40
C ASN A 241 -7.45 -15.26 13.72
N PHE A 242 -8.29 -14.23 13.66
CA PHE A 242 -8.84 -13.59 14.84
C PHE A 242 -10.25 -14.11 15.08
N ALA A 243 -10.41 -14.84 16.19
CA ALA A 243 -11.69 -15.34 16.66
C ALA A 243 -11.87 -15.03 18.15
N ARG A 244 -13.01 -14.43 18.52
CA ARG A 244 -13.35 -14.09 19.91
C ARG A 244 -14.84 -14.27 20.15
N ALA A 245 -15.17 -14.95 21.25
CA ALA A 245 -16.54 -15.09 21.73
C ALA A 245 -16.72 -14.26 23.02
N VAL A 246 -17.75 -13.44 23.09
CA VAL A 246 -18.13 -12.67 24.27
C VAL A 246 -19.57 -12.96 24.62
N THR A 247 -19.79 -13.62 25.75
CA THR A 247 -21.13 -13.82 26.32
C THR A 247 -21.38 -12.81 27.43
N LYS A 248 -22.47 -12.06 27.33
CA LYS A 248 -22.97 -11.17 28.39
C LYS A 248 -24.42 -11.50 28.71
N SER A 249 -24.77 -11.41 29.99
CA SER A 249 -26.14 -11.60 30.47
C SER A 249 -26.70 -10.25 30.91
N PRO A 250 -27.24 -9.44 29.98
CA PRO A 250 -27.82 -8.12 30.30
C PRO A 250 -28.95 -8.20 31.35
N SER A 251 -29.68 -9.32 31.39
CA SER A 251 -30.65 -9.61 32.46
C SER A 251 -30.65 -11.09 32.81
N GLU A 252 -31.27 -11.48 33.93
CA GLU A 252 -31.43 -12.90 34.31
C GLU A 252 -32.20 -13.73 33.28
N ALA A 253 -32.92 -13.09 32.35
CA ALA A 253 -33.72 -13.75 31.32
C ALA A 253 -33.08 -13.72 29.92
N ILE A 254 -32.00 -12.97 29.71
CA ILE A 254 -31.39 -12.76 28.39
C ILE A 254 -29.89 -12.98 28.48
N GLU A 255 -29.40 -13.96 27.72
CA GLU A 255 -27.99 -14.19 27.45
C GLU A 255 -27.72 -13.80 25.99
N LEU A 256 -26.75 -12.90 25.79
CA LEU A 256 -26.28 -12.49 24.48
C LEU A 256 -24.85 -13.00 24.30
N SER A 257 -24.64 -13.81 23.27
CA SER A 257 -23.30 -14.19 22.79
C SER A 257 -23.00 -13.45 21.50
N VAL A 258 -21.85 -12.78 21.48
CA VAL A 258 -21.29 -12.17 20.27
C VAL A 258 -20.02 -12.94 19.92
N ASP A 259 -20.07 -13.62 18.78
CA ASP A 259 -18.93 -14.32 18.19
C ASP A 259 -18.38 -13.51 17.02
N ILE A 260 -17.14 -13.05 17.16
CA ILE A 260 -16.38 -12.40 16.09
C ILE A 260 -15.40 -13.43 15.57
N ASP A 261 -15.62 -13.92 14.36
CA ASP A 261 -14.64 -14.71 13.61
C ASP A 261 -14.36 -14.00 12.28
N LEU A 262 -13.13 -13.52 12.12
CA LEU A 262 -12.73 -12.84 10.89
C LEU A 262 -12.62 -13.81 9.71
N GLY A 263 -12.48 -15.12 9.95
CA GLY A 263 -12.40 -16.14 8.91
C GLY A 263 -11.13 -16.02 8.07
N LEU A 264 -10.05 -15.52 8.66
CA LEU A 264 -8.79 -15.28 7.97
C LEU A 264 -8.08 -16.60 7.68
N THR A 265 -7.46 -16.66 6.51
CA THR A 265 -6.75 -17.85 6.02
C THR A 265 -5.27 -17.55 5.76
N PRO A 266 -4.42 -17.44 6.80
CA PRO A 266 -3.03 -17.00 6.67
C PRO A 266 -2.20 -17.80 5.67
N ALA A 267 -2.40 -19.12 5.63
CA ALA A 267 -1.67 -19.99 4.71
C ALA A 267 -2.00 -19.67 3.24
N ALA A 268 -3.26 -19.37 2.93
CA ALA A 268 -3.69 -19.01 1.59
C ALA A 268 -3.14 -17.63 1.20
N TYR A 269 -3.20 -16.65 2.11
CA TYR A 269 -2.64 -15.31 1.87
C TYR A 269 -1.14 -15.35 1.62
N ARG A 270 -0.41 -16.17 2.40
CA ARG A 270 1.03 -16.39 2.20
C ARG A 270 1.32 -17.01 0.83
N GLU A 271 0.59 -18.07 0.46
CA GLU A 271 0.77 -18.73 -0.83
C GLU A 271 0.51 -17.76 -1.99
N GLU A 272 -0.56 -16.97 -1.88
CA GLU A 272 -0.91 -15.96 -2.87
C GLU A 272 0.16 -14.88 -3.00
N LEU A 273 0.58 -14.25 -1.90
CA LEU A 273 1.61 -13.21 -1.91
C LEU A 273 2.93 -13.73 -2.53
N PHE A 274 3.41 -14.89 -2.09
CA PHE A 274 4.62 -15.49 -2.63
C PHE A 274 4.45 -15.90 -4.10
N GLY A 275 3.23 -16.27 -4.50
CA GLY A 275 2.85 -16.52 -5.89
C GLY A 275 2.98 -15.27 -6.76
N LEU A 276 2.58 -14.10 -6.25
CA LEU A 276 2.71 -12.81 -6.91
C LEU A 276 4.18 -12.38 -6.99
N MET A 277 4.89 -12.36 -5.85
CA MET A 277 6.30 -11.97 -5.75
C MET A 277 7.19 -12.79 -6.69
N ARG A 278 6.92 -14.10 -6.84
CA ARG A 278 7.72 -14.98 -7.71
C ARG A 278 7.73 -14.55 -9.18
N ARG A 279 6.71 -13.83 -9.64
CA ARG A 279 6.48 -13.50 -11.06
C ARG A 279 6.81 -12.05 -11.42
N VAL A 280 7.43 -11.30 -10.51
CA VAL A 280 7.85 -9.92 -10.77
C VAL A 280 9.12 -9.89 -11.63
N GLU A 281 9.17 -9.00 -12.64
CA GLU A 281 10.29 -8.86 -13.60
C GLU A 281 10.60 -7.41 -14.01
#